data_AF-A0A3S0VUB9-F1
#
_entry.id   AF-A0A3S0VUB9-F1
#
_cell.length_a   1.000
_cell.length_b   1.000
_cell.length_c   1.000
_cell.angle_alpha   90.00
_cell.angle_beta   90.00
_cell.angle_gamma   90.00
#
_symmetry.space_group_name_H-M   'P 1'
#
loop_
_entity.id
_entity.type
_entity.pdbx_description
1 polymer ?
#
loop_
_entity_poly.entity_id
_entity_poly.type
_entity_poly.pdbx_seq_one_letter_code
_entity_poly.pdbx_strand_id
1 'polypeptide(L)'
;MNKKIKGKNKKHKSNIVSEMNFSYARYSFYTSESSKIARQVAFVEGAIFWTVYWLIECRPKFLLITFFSILIIFFIIDLVQYLYGAFLSNSDAQTIKKIHQQNPGKDINYNLGDETGKKIEKFFILKMIFLGISVVPLFVMFKLYATS
;
A
#
# COMPACT_ATOMS: atom_id res chain seq x y z
N MET A 1 37.02 34.05 -15.65
CA MET A 1 35.56 34.26 -15.76
C MET A 1 34.75 32.97 -15.58
N ASN A 2 34.95 32.20 -14.49
CA ASN A 2 34.45 30.79 -14.41
C ASN A 2 33.72 30.39 -13.10
N LYS A 3 33.32 31.35 -12.24
CA LYS A 3 32.66 31.06 -10.95
C LYS A 3 31.11 31.03 -11.00
N LYS A 4 30.47 31.67 -11.98
CA LYS A 4 28.98 31.76 -12.06
C LYS A 4 28.28 30.50 -12.56
N ILE A 5 28.95 29.66 -13.38
CA ILE A 5 28.33 28.47 -13.98
C ILE A 5 28.26 27.30 -12.97
N LYS A 6 29.23 27.17 -12.06
CA LYS A 6 29.22 26.14 -10.99
C LYS A 6 28.10 26.34 -9.94
N GLY A 7 27.68 27.58 -9.69
CA GLY A 7 26.64 27.91 -8.72
C GLY A 7 25.22 27.55 -9.16
N LYS A 8 24.88 27.76 -10.45
CA LYS A 8 23.56 27.41 -11.01
C LYS A 8 23.32 25.90 -11.05
N ASN A 9 24.33 25.11 -11.44
CA ASN A 9 24.22 23.64 -11.46
C ASN A 9 24.10 23.01 -10.06
N LYS A 10 24.71 23.60 -9.02
CA LYS A 10 24.52 23.13 -7.64
C LYS A 10 23.12 23.39 -7.10
N LYS A 11 22.56 24.58 -7.35
CA LYS A 11 21.21 24.98 -6.87
C LYS A 11 20.09 24.20 -7.57
N HIS A 12 20.25 23.92 -8.86
CA HIS A 12 19.27 23.13 -9.60
C HIS A 12 19.30 21.66 -9.16
N LYS A 13 20.49 21.09 -8.95
CA LYS A 13 20.66 19.71 -8.47
C LYS A 13 20.10 19.53 -7.06
N SER A 14 20.30 20.50 -6.15
CA SER A 14 19.74 20.44 -4.78
C SER A 14 18.21 20.49 -4.77
N ASN A 15 17.59 21.30 -5.63
CA ASN A 15 16.13 21.39 -5.72
C ASN A 15 15.51 20.08 -6.24
N ILE A 16 16.14 19.44 -7.23
CA ILE A 16 15.69 18.14 -7.77
C ILE A 16 15.77 17.03 -6.70
N VAL A 17 16.83 17.02 -5.87
CA VAL A 17 16.95 16.06 -4.74
C VAL A 17 15.85 16.28 -3.70
N SER A 18 15.57 17.55 -3.34
CA SER A 18 14.53 17.86 -2.36
C SER A 18 13.13 17.53 -2.86
N GLU A 19 12.84 17.75 -4.14
CA GLU A 19 11.54 17.42 -4.75
C GLU A 19 11.30 15.91 -4.83
N MET A 20 12.34 15.11 -5.11
CA MET A 20 12.23 13.65 -5.10
C MET A 20 12.05 13.05 -3.70
N ASN A 21 12.83 13.52 -2.71
CA ASN A 21 12.68 13.08 -1.33
C ASN A 21 11.30 13.44 -0.77
N PHE A 22 10.78 14.62 -1.13
CA PHE A 22 9.44 15.06 -0.72
C PHE A 22 8.34 14.23 -1.39
N SER A 23 8.48 13.90 -2.67
CA SER A 23 7.52 13.05 -3.38
C SER A 23 7.49 11.63 -2.81
N TYR A 24 8.64 11.03 -2.51
CA TYR A 24 8.70 9.69 -1.92
C TYR A 24 8.12 9.63 -0.51
N ALA A 25 8.46 10.59 0.36
CA ALA A 25 7.93 10.66 1.71
C ALA A 25 6.41 10.86 1.73
N ARG A 26 5.88 11.67 0.81
CA ARG A 26 4.44 11.84 0.64
C ARG A 26 3.81 10.55 0.11
N TYR A 27 4.42 9.90 -0.88
CA TYR A 27 3.90 8.66 -1.47
C TYR A 27 3.84 7.48 -0.50
N SER A 28 4.91 7.27 0.28
CA SER A 28 4.96 6.21 1.29
C SER A 28 3.98 6.46 2.43
N PHE A 29 3.80 7.73 2.83
CA PHE A 29 2.82 8.11 3.83
C PHE A 29 1.39 7.83 3.34
N TYR A 30 1.03 8.32 2.15
CA TYR A 30 -0.30 8.10 1.57
C TYR A 30 -0.63 6.62 1.37
N THR A 31 0.32 5.83 0.86
CA THR A 31 0.11 4.38 0.68
C THR A 31 0.01 3.65 2.02
N SER A 32 0.73 4.06 3.07
CA SER A 32 0.63 3.45 4.40
C SER A 32 -0.70 3.77 5.10
N GLU A 33 -1.15 5.02 5.07
CA GLU A 33 -2.41 5.42 5.70
C GLU A 33 -3.61 4.85 4.95
N SER A 34 -3.59 4.90 3.62
CA SER A 34 -4.62 4.27 2.79
C SER A 34 -4.69 2.76 3.01
N SER A 35 -3.54 2.11 3.25
CA SER A 35 -3.47 0.69 3.60
C SER A 35 -4.13 0.38 4.95
N LYS A 36 -3.96 1.25 5.96
CA LYS A 36 -4.65 1.12 7.26
C LYS A 36 -6.16 1.26 7.10
N ILE A 37 -6.60 2.27 6.34
CA ILE A 37 -8.03 2.51 6.05
C ILE A 37 -8.63 1.29 5.35
N ALA A 38 -7.96 0.75 4.33
CA ALA A 38 -8.42 -0.43 3.61
C ALA A 38 -8.64 -1.65 4.55
N ARG A 39 -7.75 -1.86 5.53
CA ARG A 39 -7.93 -2.91 6.54
C ARG A 39 -9.14 -2.67 7.44
N GLN A 40 -9.38 -1.43 7.86
CA GLN A 40 -10.55 -1.08 8.66
C GLN A 40 -11.84 -1.32 7.87
N VAL A 41 -11.87 -0.93 6.59
CA VAL A 41 -13.02 -1.19 5.70
C VAL A 41 -13.26 -2.68 5.54
N ALA A 42 -12.23 -3.48 5.25
CA ALA A 42 -12.34 -4.94 5.13
C ALA A 42 -12.90 -5.59 6.41
N PHE A 43 -12.48 -5.12 7.58
CA PHE A 43 -13.02 -5.58 8.87
C PHE A 43 -14.51 -5.23 9.03
N VAL A 44 -14.89 -4.01 8.70
CA VAL A 44 -16.29 -3.55 8.77
C VAL A 44 -17.17 -4.34 7.79
N GLU A 45 -16.73 -4.54 6.55
CA GLU A 45 -17.43 -5.38 5.56
C GLU A 45 -17.64 -6.79 6.10
N GLY A 46 -16.60 -7.39 6.69
CA GLY A 46 -16.68 -8.73 7.28
C GLY A 46 -17.67 -8.81 8.44
N ALA A 47 -17.67 -7.81 9.33
CA ALA A 47 -18.61 -7.73 10.44
C ALA A 47 -20.07 -7.63 9.95
N ILE A 48 -20.33 -6.73 8.99
CA ILE A 48 -21.67 -6.56 8.42
C ILE A 48 -22.13 -7.86 7.75
N PHE A 49 -21.28 -8.48 6.93
CA PHE A 49 -21.61 -9.75 6.28
C PHE A 49 -22.01 -10.83 7.28
N TRP A 50 -21.20 -10.99 8.34
CA TRP A 50 -21.43 -11.99 9.38
C TRP A 50 -22.74 -11.74 10.13
N THR A 51 -23.04 -10.49 10.47
CA THR A 51 -24.30 -10.12 11.11
C THR A 51 -25.49 -10.46 10.23
N VAL A 52 -25.49 -10.04 8.96
CA VAL A 52 -26.60 -10.34 8.03
C VAL A 52 -26.76 -11.85 7.83
N TYR A 53 -25.65 -12.59 7.76
CA TYR A 53 -25.67 -14.05 7.64
C TYR A 53 -26.33 -14.75 8.83
N TRP A 54 -26.15 -14.24 10.05
CA TRP A 54 -26.82 -14.79 11.23
C TRP A 54 -28.32 -14.53 11.25
N LEU A 55 -28.75 -13.38 10.71
CA LEU A 55 -30.13 -12.92 10.71
C LEU A 55 -31.01 -13.58 9.63
N ILE A 56 -30.42 -14.03 8.52
CA ILE A 56 -31.15 -14.79 7.49
C ILE A 56 -31.50 -16.20 7.99
N GLU A 57 -32.75 -16.62 7.73
CA GLU A 57 -33.20 -18.00 7.99
C GLU A 57 -32.54 -19.00 7.02
N CYS A 58 -32.56 -18.68 5.72
CA CYS A 58 -32.02 -19.53 4.65
C CYS A 58 -30.51 -19.32 4.45
N ARG A 59 -29.71 -19.62 5.49
CA ARG A 59 -28.26 -19.36 5.58
C ARG A 59 -27.46 -19.95 4.41
N PRO A 60 -27.10 -19.16 3.39
CA PRO A 60 -26.50 -19.67 2.16
C PRO A 60 -25.00 -19.88 2.38
N LYS A 61 -24.61 -21.11 2.73
CA LYS A 61 -23.21 -21.47 3.03
C LYS A 61 -22.23 -21.12 1.91
N PHE A 62 -22.66 -21.24 0.64
CA PHE A 62 -21.82 -20.90 -0.50
C PHE A 62 -21.42 -19.42 -0.54
N LEU A 63 -22.34 -18.51 -0.21
CA LEU A 63 -22.04 -17.07 -0.15
C LEU A 63 -21.07 -16.76 0.98
N LEU A 64 -21.24 -17.40 2.14
CA LEU A 64 -20.31 -17.29 3.26
C LEU A 64 -18.89 -17.71 2.86
N ILE A 65 -18.75 -18.90 2.28
CA ILE A 65 -17.46 -19.43 1.82
C ILE A 65 -16.82 -18.47 0.81
N THR A 66 -17.59 -18.07 -0.20
CA THR A 66 -17.09 -17.16 -1.26
C THR A 66 -16.60 -15.83 -0.69
N PHE A 67 -17.40 -15.20 0.19
CA PHE A 67 -17.06 -13.92 0.79
C PHE A 67 -15.78 -14.01 1.63
N PHE A 68 -15.68 -15.00 2.52
CA PHE A 68 -14.49 -15.18 3.35
C PHE A 68 -13.27 -15.60 2.56
N SER A 69 -13.41 -16.39 1.49
CA SER A 69 -12.30 -16.70 0.58
C SER A 69 -11.72 -15.43 -0.06
N ILE A 70 -12.57 -14.48 -0.50
CA ILE A 70 -12.12 -13.20 -1.04
C ILE A 70 -11.36 -12.39 0.02
N LEU A 71 -11.89 -12.28 1.25
CA LEU A 71 -11.23 -11.56 2.34
C LEU A 71 -9.90 -12.20 2.76
N ILE A 72 -9.79 -13.52 2.72
CA ILE A 72 -8.53 -14.23 2.99
C ILE A 72 -7.48 -13.86 1.93
N ILE A 73 -7.86 -13.86 0.64
CA ILE A 73 -6.95 -13.46 -0.44
C ILE A 73 -6.52 -12.00 -0.27
N PHE A 74 -7.45 -11.10 0.07
CA PHE A 74 -7.13 -9.72 0.44
C PHE A 74 -6.08 -9.64 1.55
N PHE A 75 -6.27 -10.39 2.64
CA PHE A 75 -5.34 -10.40 3.78
C PHE A 75 -3.96 -10.94 3.41
N ILE A 76 -3.89 -11.98 2.58
CA ILE A 76 -2.62 -12.54 2.09
C ILE A 76 -1.87 -11.46 1.28
N ILE A 77 -2.56 -10.76 0.38
CA ILE A 77 -1.95 -9.69 -0.43
C ILE A 77 -1.49 -8.53 0.45
N ASP A 78 -2.28 -8.13 1.44
CA ASP A 78 -1.91 -7.08 2.39
C ASP A 78 -0.66 -7.46 3.20
N LEU A 79 -0.57 -8.72 3.66
CA LEU A 79 0.60 -9.24 4.36
C LEU A 79 1.83 -9.26 3.46
N VAL A 80 1.70 -9.72 2.21
CA VAL A 80 2.78 -9.71 1.22
C VAL A 80 3.25 -8.28 0.95
N GLN A 81 2.32 -7.32 0.80
CA GLN A 81 2.66 -5.91 0.62
C GLN A 81 3.48 -5.38 1.82
N TYR A 82 3.06 -5.73 3.04
CA TYR A 82 3.74 -5.31 4.26
C TYR A 82 5.15 -5.91 4.38
N LEU A 83 5.27 -7.22 4.17
CA LEU A 83 6.57 -7.92 4.20
C LEU A 83 7.51 -7.41 3.12
N TYR A 84 7.00 -7.18 1.90
CA TYR A 84 7.80 -6.65 0.79
C TYR A 84 8.30 -5.24 1.09
N GLY A 85 7.43 -4.37 1.61
CA GLY A 85 7.81 -3.03 2.05
C GLY A 85 8.88 -3.05 3.15
N ALA A 86 8.73 -3.94 4.15
CA ALA A 86 9.70 -4.09 5.23
C ALA A 86 11.07 -4.59 4.74
N PHE A 87 11.08 -5.59 3.85
CA PHE A 87 12.33 -6.14 3.30
C PHE A 87 13.09 -5.11 2.49
N LEU A 88 12.39 -4.34 1.64
CA LEU A 88 13.03 -3.29 0.85
C LEU A 88 13.55 -2.16 1.72
N SER A 89 12.78 -1.71 2.71
CA SER A 89 13.25 -0.69 3.65
C SER A 89 14.55 -1.12 4.36
N ASN A 90 14.70 -2.41 4.69
CA ASN A 90 15.92 -2.92 5.31
C ASN A 90 17.10 -2.98 4.31
N SER A 91 16.87 -3.42 3.08
CA SER A 91 17.89 -3.43 2.02
C SER A 91 18.40 -2.02 1.70
N ASP A 92 17.48 -1.07 1.63
CA ASP A 92 17.76 0.33 1.34
C ASP A 92 18.57 0.96 2.48
N ALA A 93 18.20 0.68 3.74
CA ALA A 93 18.95 1.11 4.92
C ALA A 93 20.38 0.54 4.94
N GLN A 94 20.56 -0.74 4.60
CA GLN A 94 21.90 -1.36 4.52
C GLN A 94 22.74 -0.75 3.39
N THR A 95 22.12 -0.44 2.25
CA THR A 95 22.80 0.16 1.10
C THR A 95 23.26 1.58 1.44
N ILE A 96 22.40 2.39 2.04
CA ILE A 96 22.74 3.74 2.52
C ILE A 96 23.87 3.67 3.57
N LYS A 97 23.81 2.72 4.51
CA LYS A 97 24.86 2.52 5.52
C LYS A 97 26.22 2.22 4.88
N LYS A 98 26.27 1.33 3.89
CA LYS A 98 27.51 0.99 3.16
C LYS A 98 28.06 2.18 2.37
N ILE A 99 27.20 2.94 1.70
CA ILE A 99 27.65 4.09 0.91
C ILE A 99 28.13 5.23 1.81
N HIS A 100 27.48 5.45 2.96
CA HIS A 100 27.90 6.44 3.94
C HIS A 100 29.27 6.08 4.56
N GLN A 101 29.52 4.79 4.82
CA GLN A 101 30.84 4.29 5.24
C GLN A 101 31.91 4.50 4.17
N GLN A 102 31.56 4.36 2.89
CA GLN A 102 32.50 4.51 1.77
C GLN A 102 32.74 5.97 1.35
N ASN A 103 31.81 6.89 1.62
CA ASN A 103 31.90 8.31 1.27
C ASN A 103 31.47 9.20 2.44
N PRO A 104 32.25 9.27 3.53
CA PRO A 104 31.94 10.15 4.65
C PRO A 104 31.91 11.61 4.18
N GLY A 105 30.77 12.29 4.37
CA GLY A 105 30.62 13.73 4.12
C GLY A 105 30.16 14.15 2.71
N LYS A 106 29.80 13.22 1.82
CA LYS A 106 29.11 13.56 0.55
C LYS A 106 27.62 13.28 0.67
N ASP A 107 26.78 14.25 0.33
CA ASP A 107 25.34 14.04 0.14
C ASP A 107 25.12 13.08 -1.03
N ILE A 108 24.64 11.88 -0.70
CA ILE A 108 24.36 10.83 -1.66
C ILE A 108 22.99 11.12 -2.25
N ASN A 109 22.95 11.63 -3.48
CA ASN A 109 21.71 11.77 -4.23
C ASN A 109 21.32 10.41 -4.83
N TYR A 110 20.68 9.57 -4.03
CA TYR A 110 20.23 8.25 -4.44
C TYR A 110 18.74 8.32 -4.80
N ASN A 111 18.39 7.94 -6.04
CA ASN A 111 17.00 7.76 -6.49
C ASN A 111 16.38 6.47 -5.92
N LEU A 112 16.59 6.22 -4.62
CA LEU A 112 16.02 5.10 -3.90
C LEU A 112 14.56 5.43 -3.60
N GLY A 113 13.65 4.86 -4.37
CA GLY A 113 12.22 4.97 -4.06
C GLY A 113 11.28 4.80 -5.24
N ASP A 114 11.70 5.12 -6.46
CA ASP A 114 10.77 5.22 -7.60
C ASP A 114 10.31 3.84 -8.11
N GLU A 115 11.22 2.85 -8.19
CA GLU A 115 10.83 1.48 -8.54
C GLU A 115 10.18 0.72 -7.38
N THR A 116 10.64 0.98 -6.16
CA THR A 116 10.09 0.40 -4.92
C THR A 116 8.65 0.83 -4.71
N GLY A 117 8.38 2.13 -4.84
CA GLY A 117 7.06 2.73 -4.72
C GLY A 117 6.09 2.14 -5.75
N LYS A 118 6.52 2.02 -7.01
CA LYS A 118 5.70 1.42 -8.09
C LYS A 118 5.33 -0.04 -7.83
N LYS A 119 6.23 -0.84 -7.23
CA LYS A 119 5.92 -2.24 -6.88
C LYS A 119 4.93 -2.34 -5.73
N ILE A 120 5.12 -1.55 -4.68
CA ILE A 120 4.20 -1.50 -3.53
C ILE A 120 2.81 -1.01 -3.96
N GLU A 121 2.76 -0.04 -4.87
CA GLU A 121 1.52 0.47 -5.45
C GLU A 121 0.73 -0.62 -6.18
N LYS A 122 1.37 -1.50 -6.95
CA LYS A 122 0.67 -2.60 -7.62
C LYS A 122 -0.05 -3.52 -6.62
N PHE A 123 0.60 -3.86 -5.50
CA PHE A 123 -0.05 -4.63 -4.45
C PHE A 123 -1.20 -3.88 -3.80
N PHE A 124 -1.05 -2.57 -3.59
CA PHE A 124 -2.11 -1.71 -3.07
C PHE A 124 -3.32 -1.68 -4.02
N ILE A 125 -3.12 -1.48 -5.32
CA ILE A 125 -4.20 -1.51 -6.32
C ILE A 125 -4.88 -2.87 -6.31
N LEU A 126 -4.10 -3.95 -6.31
CA LEU A 126 -4.62 -5.31 -6.34
C LEU A 126 -5.53 -5.59 -5.14
N LYS A 127 -5.13 -5.24 -3.91
CA LYS A 127 -5.99 -5.47 -2.74
C LYS A 127 -7.25 -4.60 -2.75
N MET A 128 -7.18 -3.37 -3.28
CA MET A 128 -8.38 -2.52 -3.43
C MET A 128 -9.39 -3.14 -4.40
N ILE A 129 -8.93 -3.83 -5.45
CA ILE A 129 -9.80 -4.59 -6.35
C ILE A 129 -10.48 -5.73 -5.60
N PHE A 130 -9.75 -6.51 -4.79
CA PHE A 130 -10.35 -7.59 -3.99
C PHE A 130 -11.39 -7.07 -3.00
N LEU A 131 -11.11 -5.92 -2.37
CA LEU A 131 -12.07 -5.25 -1.48
C LEU A 131 -13.31 -4.77 -2.24
N GLY A 132 -13.15 -4.23 -3.46
CA GLY A 132 -14.30 -3.92 -4.31
C GLY A 132 -15.12 -5.15 -4.69
N ILE A 133 -14.45 -6.28 -4.95
CA ILE A 133 -15.11 -7.55 -5.29
C ILE A 133 -15.86 -8.13 -4.08
N SER A 134 -15.38 -7.97 -2.84
CA SER A 134 -16.10 -8.46 -1.64
C SER A 134 -17.44 -7.78 -1.42
N VAL A 135 -17.65 -6.57 -1.95
CA VAL A 135 -18.94 -5.87 -1.90
C VAL A 135 -20.03 -6.62 -2.67
N VAL A 136 -19.70 -7.36 -3.74
CA VAL A 136 -20.69 -8.09 -4.55
C VAL A 136 -21.43 -9.16 -3.74
N PRO A 137 -20.76 -10.14 -3.09
CA PRO A 137 -21.43 -11.11 -2.24
C PRO A 137 -22.14 -10.45 -1.05
N LEU A 138 -21.61 -9.35 -0.51
CA LEU A 138 -22.29 -8.59 0.55
C LEU A 138 -23.64 -8.01 0.06
N PHE A 139 -23.67 -7.43 -1.14
CA PHE A 139 -24.90 -6.91 -1.73
C PHE A 139 -25.93 -8.00 -2.02
N VAL A 140 -25.48 -9.15 -2.54
CA VAL A 140 -26.36 -10.32 -2.73
C VAL A 140 -26.94 -10.78 -1.38
N MET A 141 -26.11 -10.79 -0.33
CA MET A 141 -26.56 -11.17 1.00
C MET A 141 -27.62 -10.22 1.58
N PHE A 142 -27.44 -8.91 1.38
CA PHE A 142 -28.46 -7.92 1.74
C PHE A 142 -29.76 -8.09 0.96
N LYS A 143 -29.68 -8.41 -0.34
CA LYS A 143 -30.86 -8.67 -1.16
C LYS A 143 -31.65 -9.85 -0.63
N LEU A 144 -30.98 -10.95 -0.29
CA LEU A 144 -31.62 -12.13 0.31
C LEU A 144 -32.29 -11.77 1.64
N TYR A 145 -31.64 -10.97 2.48
CA TYR A 145 -32.17 -10.58 3.79
C TYR A 145 -33.40 -9.69 3.65
N ALA A 146 -33.41 -8.77 2.69
CA ALA A 146 -34.57 -7.91 2.44
C ALA A 146 -35.78 -8.67 1.88
N THR A 147 -35.57 -9.89 1.35
CA THR A 147 -36.63 -10.75 0.80
C THR A 147 -37.04 -11.91 1.70
N SER A 148 -36.33 -12.14 2.80
CA SER A 148 -36.67 -13.10 3.85
C SER A 148 -37.55 -12.45 4.91
#